data_AF-W5U0N4-F1
#
_entry.id   AF-W5U0N4-F1
#
_cell.length_a   1.000
_cell.length_b   1.000
_cell.length_c   1.000
_cell.angle_alpha   90.00
_cell.angle_beta   90.00
_cell.angle_gamma   90.00
#
_symmetry.space_group_name_H-M   'P 1'
#
loop_
_entity.id
_entity.type
_entity.pdbx_description
1 polymer ?
#
loop_
_entity_poly.entity_id
_entity_poly.type
_entity_poly.pdbx_seq_one_letter_code
_entity_poly.pdbx_strand_id
1 'polypeptide(L)'
;MKKLVAWFNGLSKMWKVVVIIGAVFVVIIALTTGENEGEQTKTKTNSDKIVKTTSKPKLSTKDLALIKADLAEFEGRELSSEKILKDTIKEESWSDLDFANDNINQMIGTMKRYQQEILNIDAVKRSSEASADTEAFKKVFKEWSDFKIERIQVTIDLLNGKKDSEAVFKKSYPNQIIFKKVRTNKLQTTLNNLKVGYELLDSQK
;
A
#
# COMPACT_ATOMS: atom_id res chain seq x y z
N MET A 1 23.60 38.41 -17.45
CA MET A 1 22.74 38.45 -16.25
C MET A 1 21.53 39.39 -16.37
N LYS A 2 21.67 40.68 -16.73
CA LYS A 2 20.53 41.64 -16.76
C LYS A 2 19.35 41.22 -17.65
N LYS A 3 19.62 40.63 -18.83
CA LYS A 3 18.55 40.13 -19.75
C LYS A 3 17.81 38.89 -19.24
N LEU A 4 18.51 38.00 -18.54
CA LEU A 4 17.92 36.76 -18.00
C LEU A 4 17.04 37.04 -16.79
N VAL A 5 17.44 37.98 -15.93
CA VAL A 5 16.65 38.40 -14.77
C VAL A 5 15.38 39.13 -15.21
N ALA A 6 15.47 40.00 -16.24
CA ALA A 6 14.31 40.67 -16.80
C ALA A 6 13.31 39.69 -17.44
N TRP A 7 13.81 38.70 -18.19
CA TRP A 7 13.00 37.63 -18.76
C TRP A 7 12.33 36.78 -17.67
N PHE A 8 13.07 36.36 -16.64
CA PHE A 8 12.51 35.58 -15.53
C PHE A 8 11.49 36.38 -14.72
N ASN A 9 11.70 37.69 -14.57
CA ASN A 9 10.77 38.56 -13.86
C ASN A 9 9.44 38.78 -14.60
N GLY A 10 9.45 38.72 -15.93
CA GLY A 10 8.26 38.83 -16.78
C GLY A 10 7.38 37.57 -16.85
N LEU A 11 7.82 36.43 -16.30
CA LEU A 11 7.04 35.20 -16.27
C LEU A 11 5.94 35.23 -15.21
N SER A 12 4.84 34.50 -15.43
CA SER A 12 3.81 34.32 -14.40
C SER A 12 4.33 33.45 -13.24
N LYS A 13 3.71 33.55 -12.06
CA LYS A 13 4.16 32.82 -10.85
C LYS A 13 4.29 31.31 -11.08
N MET A 14 3.38 30.69 -11.84
CA MET A 14 3.45 29.26 -12.16
C MET A 14 4.66 28.91 -13.04
N TRP A 15 4.95 29.71 -14.07
CA TRP A 15 6.09 29.45 -14.95
C TRP A 15 7.44 29.69 -14.27
N LYS A 16 7.53 30.63 -13.33
CA LYS A 16 8.74 30.81 -12.51
C LYS A 16 9.06 29.57 -11.67
N VAL A 17 8.03 28.95 -11.07
CA VAL A 17 8.18 27.72 -10.28
C VAL A 17 8.67 26.57 -11.16
N VAL A 18 8.14 26.43 -12.37
CA VAL A 18 8.59 25.39 -13.33
C VAL A 18 10.07 25.56 -13.70
N VAL A 19 10.52 26.79 -13.96
CA VAL A 19 11.92 27.07 -14.31
C VAL A 19 12.86 26.78 -13.14
N ILE A 20 12.46 27.11 -11.90
CA ILE A 20 13.25 26.79 -10.70
C ILE A 20 13.37 25.28 -10.51
N ILE A 21 12.25 24.54 -10.61
CA ILE A 21 12.24 23.08 -10.44
C ILE A 21 13.09 22.42 -11.52
N GLY A 22 12.97 22.86 -12.78
CA GLY A 22 13.78 22.34 -13.88
C GLY A 22 15.29 22.58 -13.68
N ALA A 23 15.68 23.76 -13.22
CA ALA A 23 17.08 24.06 -12.93
C ALA A 23 17.64 23.20 -11.78
N VAL A 24 16.87 22.99 -10.71
CA VAL A 24 17.26 22.12 -9.60
C VAL A 24 17.42 20.66 -10.07
N PHE A 25 16.55 20.18 -10.95
CA PHE A 25 16.64 18.84 -11.52
C PHE A 25 17.92 18.63 -12.35
N VAL A 26 18.28 19.62 -13.18
CA VAL A 26 19.51 19.58 -13.98
C VAL A 26 20.75 19.58 -13.10
N VAL A 27 20.77 20.37 -12.02
CA VAL A 27 21.88 20.39 -11.05
C VAL A 27 22.02 19.04 -10.33
N ILE A 28 20.92 18.40 -9.95
CA ILE A 28 20.94 17.07 -9.32
C ILE A 28 21.50 16.04 -10.30
N ILE A 29 21.06 16.04 -11.56
CA ILE A 29 21.58 15.11 -12.58
C ILE A 29 23.08 15.33 -12.77
N ALA A 30 23.52 16.58 -12.95
CA ALA A 30 24.93 16.91 -13.15
C ALA A 30 25.83 16.50 -11.96
N LEU A 31 25.34 16.64 -10.72
CA LEU A 31 26.05 16.19 -9.51
C LEU A 31 26.08 14.65 -9.39
N THR A 32 25.10 13.94 -9.95
CA THR A 32 25.07 12.46 -9.92
C THR A 32 25.83 11.79 -11.07
N THR A 33 26.19 12.54 -12.12
CA THR A 33 26.97 12.05 -13.26
C THR A 33 28.42 12.54 -13.29
N GLY A 34 28.83 13.34 -12.31
CA GLY A 34 30.15 13.97 -12.26
C GLY A 34 31.21 13.13 -11.55
N GLU A 35 31.56 11.97 -12.11
CA GLU A 35 32.90 11.36 -11.93
C GLU A 35 33.04 10.20 -12.93
N ASN A 36 33.73 10.48 -14.05
CA ASN A 36 34.68 9.60 -14.75
C ASN A 36 34.92 10.10 -16.19
N GLU A 37 35.75 11.14 -16.31
CA GLU A 37 36.56 11.35 -17.50
C GLU A 37 38.02 11.08 -17.12
N GLY A 38 38.62 10.04 -17.71
CA GLY A 38 40.01 9.67 -17.43
C GLY A 38 40.46 8.42 -18.17
N GLU A 39 41.07 8.65 -19.33
CA GLU A 39 42.04 7.79 -20.02
C GLU A 39 41.58 6.54 -20.81
N GLN A 40 41.64 6.72 -22.13
CA GLN A 40 41.87 5.66 -23.10
C GLN A 40 43.17 4.90 -22.78
N THR A 41 43.10 3.59 -22.57
CA THR A 41 44.15 2.67 -23.03
C THR A 41 43.55 1.36 -23.52
N LYS A 42 44.08 0.90 -24.66
CA LYS A 42 43.74 -0.33 -25.35
C LYS A 42 44.23 -1.55 -24.55
N THR A 43 43.33 -2.45 -24.15
CA THR A 43 43.70 -3.86 -24.01
C THR A 43 42.48 -4.78 -24.19
N LYS A 44 42.56 -5.68 -25.17
CA LYS A 44 41.67 -6.83 -25.32
C LYS A 44 41.86 -7.76 -24.13
N THR A 45 40.80 -8.08 -23.39
CA THR A 45 40.68 -9.37 -22.71
C THR A 45 39.21 -9.72 -22.55
N ASN A 46 38.85 -10.91 -23.04
CA ASN A 46 37.55 -11.54 -22.87
C ASN A 46 37.10 -11.47 -21.41
N SER A 47 35.92 -10.90 -21.20
CA SER A 47 35.06 -11.19 -20.06
C SER A 47 33.68 -10.72 -20.50
N ASP A 48 32.86 -11.65 -20.99
CA ASP A 48 31.41 -11.50 -20.98
C ASP A 48 30.97 -11.38 -19.53
N LYS A 49 31.12 -10.17 -18.98
CA LYS A 49 30.35 -9.74 -17.83
C LYS A 49 28.93 -9.64 -18.37
N ILE A 50 28.20 -10.74 -18.26
CA ILE A 50 26.74 -10.72 -18.24
C ILE A 50 26.39 -9.81 -17.07
N VAL A 51 26.26 -8.51 -17.34
CA VAL A 51 25.57 -7.59 -16.47
C VAL A 51 24.17 -8.16 -16.44
N LYS A 52 23.84 -8.91 -15.37
CA LYS A 52 22.46 -9.16 -15.00
C LYS A 52 21.88 -7.76 -14.81
N THR A 53 21.25 -7.23 -15.86
CA THR A 53 20.25 -6.18 -15.72
C THR A 53 19.16 -6.84 -14.89
N THR A 54 19.26 -6.73 -13.57
CA THR A 54 18.20 -7.15 -12.66
C THR A 54 17.01 -6.29 -13.07
N SER A 55 16.09 -6.87 -13.84
CA SER A 55 14.90 -6.16 -14.28
C SER A 55 14.15 -5.71 -13.04
N LYS A 56 13.62 -4.47 -13.08
CA LYS A 56 12.85 -3.94 -11.95
C LYS A 56 11.70 -4.90 -11.62
N PRO A 57 11.47 -5.20 -10.33
CA PRO A 57 10.34 -6.03 -9.92
C PRO A 57 9.04 -5.45 -10.48
N LYS A 58 8.22 -6.31 -11.08
CA LYS A 58 6.96 -5.91 -11.73
C LYS A 58 5.88 -6.94 -11.45
N LEU A 59 4.68 -6.47 -11.18
CA LEU A 59 3.49 -7.32 -11.05
C LEU A 59 3.18 -7.97 -12.40
N SER A 60 3.16 -9.30 -12.41
CA SER A 60 2.68 -10.10 -13.53
C SER A 60 1.15 -10.09 -13.58
N THR A 61 0.56 -10.51 -14.69
CA THR A 61 -0.90 -10.72 -14.78
C THR A 61 -1.42 -11.70 -13.73
N LYS A 62 -0.62 -12.71 -13.38
CA LYS A 62 -0.95 -13.68 -12.32
C LYS A 62 -0.99 -13.01 -10.95
N ASP A 63 -0.05 -12.12 -10.66
CA ASP A 63 0.00 -11.39 -9.39
C ASP A 63 -1.20 -10.45 -9.25
N LEU A 64 -1.58 -9.75 -10.33
CA LEU A 64 -2.76 -8.89 -10.34
C LEU A 64 -4.07 -9.67 -10.15
N ALA A 65 -4.16 -10.87 -10.73
CA ALA A 65 -5.29 -11.77 -10.54
C ALA A 65 -5.35 -12.31 -9.10
N LEU A 66 -4.20 -12.65 -8.51
CA LEU A 66 -4.09 -13.06 -7.10
C LEU A 66 -4.56 -11.93 -6.17
N ILE A 67 -4.05 -10.71 -6.37
CA ILE A 67 -4.49 -9.53 -5.59
C ILE A 67 -6.00 -9.36 -5.65
N LYS A 68 -6.60 -9.46 -6.84
CA LYS A 68 -8.05 -9.34 -7.00
C LYS A 68 -8.82 -10.44 -6.26
N ALA A 69 -8.39 -11.69 -6.37
CA ALA A 69 -9.05 -12.82 -5.73
C ALA A 69 -8.93 -12.74 -4.20
N ASP A 70 -7.73 -12.48 -3.69
CA ASP A 70 -7.46 -12.42 -2.26
C ASP A 70 -8.14 -11.21 -1.59
N LEU A 71 -8.28 -10.08 -2.29
CA LEU A 71 -9.08 -8.95 -1.81
C LEU A 71 -10.58 -9.32 -1.68
N ALA A 72 -11.13 -10.01 -2.68
CA ALA A 72 -12.53 -10.44 -2.64
C ALA A 72 -12.81 -11.40 -1.48
N GLU A 73 -11.92 -12.38 -1.28
CA GLU A 73 -12.01 -13.30 -0.15
C GLU A 73 -11.82 -12.58 1.19
N PHE A 74 -10.85 -11.66 1.28
CA PHE A 74 -10.61 -10.86 2.48
C PHE A 74 -11.86 -10.06 2.89
N GLU A 75 -12.48 -9.33 1.94
CA GLU A 75 -13.71 -8.57 2.23
C GLU A 75 -14.90 -9.50 2.53
N GLY A 76 -14.98 -10.69 1.91
CA GLY A 76 -15.97 -11.70 2.26
C GLY A 76 -15.85 -12.21 3.70
N ARG A 77 -14.62 -12.38 4.19
CA ARG A 77 -14.35 -12.73 5.61
C ARG A 77 -14.66 -11.57 6.55
N GLU A 78 -14.42 -10.32 6.14
CA GLU A 78 -14.81 -9.15 6.93
C GLU A 78 -16.34 -9.10 7.11
N LEU A 79 -17.12 -9.26 6.04
CA LEU A 79 -18.58 -9.27 6.12
C LEU A 79 -19.10 -10.40 7.01
N SER A 80 -18.53 -11.60 6.87
CA SER A 80 -18.90 -12.76 7.69
C SER A 80 -18.58 -12.54 9.17
N SER A 81 -17.42 -11.93 9.46
CA SER A 81 -17.03 -11.57 10.82
C SER A 81 -17.96 -10.51 11.41
N GLU A 82 -18.32 -9.49 10.62
CA GLU A 82 -19.26 -8.45 11.05
C GLU A 82 -20.64 -9.04 11.39
N LYS A 83 -21.12 -10.01 10.61
CA LYS A 83 -22.37 -10.71 10.90
C LYS A 83 -22.28 -11.45 12.25
N ILE A 84 -21.26 -12.27 12.46
CA ILE A 84 -21.08 -13.02 13.70
C ILE A 84 -21.01 -12.08 14.90
N LEU A 85 -20.17 -11.03 14.83
CA LEU A 85 -20.05 -10.06 15.92
C LEU A 85 -21.38 -9.39 16.25
N LYS A 86 -22.18 -9.00 15.24
CA LYS A 86 -23.51 -8.41 15.45
C LYS A 86 -24.48 -9.40 16.10
N ASP A 87 -24.46 -10.66 15.67
CA ASP A 87 -25.35 -11.70 16.17
C ASP A 87 -25.00 -12.06 17.63
N THR A 88 -23.70 -12.11 17.97
CA THR A 88 -23.24 -12.28 19.37
C THR A 88 -23.62 -11.09 20.25
N ILE A 89 -23.47 -9.84 19.76
CA ILE A 89 -23.89 -8.63 20.50
C ILE A 89 -25.40 -8.63 20.78
N LYS A 90 -26.20 -9.21 19.87
CA LYS A 90 -27.65 -9.34 20.02
C LYS A 90 -28.08 -10.54 20.87
N GLU A 91 -27.12 -11.36 21.32
CA GLU A 91 -27.37 -12.58 22.07
C GLU A 91 -28.28 -13.56 21.30
N GLU A 92 -28.07 -13.67 19.99
CA GLU A 92 -28.76 -14.68 19.17
C GLU A 92 -28.48 -16.09 19.72
N SER A 93 -29.49 -16.94 19.79
CA SER A 93 -29.44 -18.22 20.52
C SER A 93 -28.39 -19.21 20.02
N TRP A 94 -27.90 -19.04 18.80
CA TRP A 94 -26.88 -19.88 18.17
C TRP A 94 -25.48 -19.25 18.19
N SER A 95 -25.35 -18.01 18.67
CA SER A 95 -24.12 -17.21 18.61
C SER A 95 -23.67 -16.81 20.02
N ASP A 96 -23.36 -17.80 20.84
CA ASP A 96 -22.70 -17.56 22.12
C ASP A 96 -21.23 -17.12 21.94
N LEU A 97 -20.58 -16.77 23.04
CA LEU A 97 -19.23 -16.24 23.03
C LEU A 97 -18.18 -17.27 22.58
N ASP A 98 -18.39 -18.56 22.86
CA ASP A 98 -17.49 -19.63 22.42
C ASP A 98 -17.57 -19.82 20.90
N PHE A 99 -18.78 -19.88 20.35
CA PHE A 99 -19.01 -19.88 18.92
C PHE A 99 -18.37 -18.67 18.25
N ALA A 100 -18.56 -17.47 18.82
CA ALA A 100 -17.98 -16.25 18.30
C ALA A 100 -16.44 -16.31 18.30
N ASN A 101 -15.84 -16.75 19.41
CA ASN A 101 -14.40 -16.89 19.55
C ASN A 101 -13.81 -17.83 18.51
N ASP A 102 -14.38 -19.02 18.35
CA ASP A 102 -13.88 -20.02 17.40
C ASP A 102 -13.90 -19.49 15.96
N ASN A 103 -15.04 -18.94 15.54
CA ASN A 103 -15.21 -18.48 14.17
C ASN A 103 -14.42 -17.20 13.89
N ILE A 104 -14.41 -16.22 14.80
CA ILE A 104 -13.69 -14.97 14.61
C ILE A 104 -12.18 -15.19 14.60
N ASN A 105 -11.64 -16.06 15.48
CA ASN A 105 -10.21 -16.38 15.46
C ASN A 105 -9.79 -17.04 14.14
N GLN A 106 -10.61 -17.95 13.60
CA GLN A 106 -10.38 -18.56 12.29
C GLN A 106 -10.46 -17.54 11.15
N MET A 107 -11.45 -16.64 11.19
CA MET A 107 -11.61 -15.56 10.20
C MET A 107 -10.40 -14.62 10.22
N ILE A 108 -9.96 -14.18 11.39
CA ILE A 108 -8.77 -13.32 11.56
C ILE A 108 -7.52 -14.03 11.02
N GLY A 109 -7.31 -15.30 11.34
CA GLY A 109 -6.19 -16.08 10.81
C GLY A 109 -6.21 -16.17 9.28
N THR A 110 -7.40 -16.36 8.71
CA THR A 110 -7.61 -16.43 7.26
C THR A 110 -7.37 -15.07 6.58
N MET A 111 -7.88 -13.98 7.16
CA MET A 111 -7.63 -12.61 6.67
C MET A 111 -6.13 -12.25 6.72
N LYS A 112 -5.43 -12.64 7.79
CA LYS A 112 -3.96 -12.49 7.89
C LYS A 112 -3.25 -13.30 6.81
N ARG A 113 -3.72 -14.50 6.47
CA ARG A 113 -3.16 -15.30 5.37
C ARG A 113 -3.26 -14.56 4.03
N TYR A 114 -4.45 -14.10 3.63
CA TYR A 114 -4.63 -13.32 2.38
C TYR A 114 -3.79 -12.04 2.37
N GLN A 115 -3.69 -11.36 3.51
CA GLN A 115 -2.81 -10.20 3.65
C GLN A 115 -1.35 -10.57 3.33
N GLN A 116 -0.84 -11.66 3.90
CA GLN A 116 0.54 -12.09 3.68
C GLN A 116 0.78 -12.64 2.28
N GLU A 117 -0.20 -13.30 1.67
CA GLU A 117 -0.13 -13.75 0.27
C GLU A 117 0.11 -12.55 -0.66
N ILE A 118 -0.66 -11.47 -0.52
CA ILE A 118 -0.46 -10.22 -1.26
C ILE A 118 0.88 -9.55 -0.92
N LEU A 119 1.22 -9.40 0.37
CA LEU A 119 2.44 -8.70 0.80
C LEU A 119 3.73 -9.44 0.39
N ASN A 120 3.67 -10.75 0.17
CA ASN A 120 4.80 -11.58 -0.23
C ASN A 120 4.94 -11.76 -1.74
N ILE A 121 4.03 -11.22 -2.56
CA ILE A 121 4.24 -11.08 -4.01
C ILE A 121 5.57 -10.35 -4.22
N ASP A 122 6.46 -10.89 -5.07
CA ASP A 122 7.84 -10.40 -5.19
C ASP A 122 7.94 -8.88 -5.42
N ALA A 123 7.14 -8.34 -6.34
CA ALA A 123 7.11 -6.91 -6.63
C ALA A 123 6.54 -6.07 -5.46
N VAL A 124 5.66 -6.62 -4.64
CA VAL A 124 5.14 -5.97 -3.42
C VAL A 124 6.18 -6.05 -2.31
N LYS A 125 6.83 -7.20 -2.12
CA LYS A 125 7.89 -7.38 -1.14
C LYS A 125 9.05 -6.40 -1.38
N ARG A 126 9.50 -6.29 -2.64
CA ARG A 126 10.57 -5.38 -3.11
C ARG A 126 10.02 -4.09 -3.71
N SER A 127 8.92 -3.57 -3.16
CA SER A 127 8.20 -2.43 -3.76
C SER A 127 9.02 -1.16 -3.93
N SER A 128 10.04 -0.92 -3.09
CA SER A 128 10.94 0.24 -3.21
C SER A 128 11.81 0.21 -4.49
N GLU A 129 11.95 -0.95 -5.11
CA GLU A 129 12.66 -1.16 -6.38
C GLU A 129 11.69 -1.22 -7.58
N ALA A 130 10.38 -1.31 -7.31
CA ALA A 130 9.33 -1.48 -8.30
C ALA A 130 8.84 -0.11 -8.85
N SER A 131 7.61 -0.07 -9.39
CA SER A 131 6.96 1.19 -9.74
C SER A 131 6.45 1.93 -8.50
N ALA A 132 6.37 3.27 -8.60
CA ALA A 132 5.78 4.10 -7.56
C ALA A 132 4.34 3.68 -7.19
N ASP A 133 3.55 3.24 -8.16
CA ASP A 133 2.20 2.72 -7.91
C ASP A 133 2.21 1.42 -7.09
N THR A 134 3.19 0.54 -7.29
CA THR A 134 3.34 -0.69 -6.49
C THR A 134 3.74 -0.38 -5.05
N GLU A 135 4.64 0.59 -4.85
CA GLU A 135 5.02 1.07 -3.51
C GLU A 135 3.84 1.73 -2.78
N ALA A 136 3.11 2.59 -3.47
CA ALA A 136 1.92 3.23 -2.93
C ALA A 136 0.84 2.19 -2.57
N PHE A 137 0.59 1.22 -3.46
CA PHE A 137 -0.32 0.10 -3.19
C PHE A 137 0.08 -0.66 -1.93
N LYS A 138 1.33 -1.12 -1.82
CA LYS A 138 1.80 -1.87 -0.64
C LYS A 138 1.52 -1.11 0.66
N LYS A 139 1.92 0.17 0.69
CA LYS A 139 1.78 1.01 1.88
C LYS A 139 0.32 1.14 2.30
N VAL A 140 -0.55 1.50 1.36
CA VAL A 140 -1.96 1.72 1.64
C VAL A 140 -2.68 0.41 1.95
N PHE A 141 -2.40 -0.66 1.21
CA PHE A 141 -2.96 -1.99 1.45
C PHE A 141 -2.60 -2.49 2.85
N LYS A 142 -1.34 -2.37 3.27
CA LYS A 142 -0.92 -2.77 4.61
C LYS A 142 -1.70 -2.02 5.70
N GLU A 143 -1.73 -0.69 5.63
CA GLU A 143 -2.44 0.14 6.60
C GLU A 143 -3.96 -0.13 6.64
N TRP A 144 -4.57 -0.36 5.47
CA TRP A 144 -6.00 -0.65 5.34
C TRP A 144 -6.37 -2.03 5.88
N SER A 145 -5.59 -3.06 5.52
CA SER A 145 -5.83 -4.45 5.95
C SER A 145 -5.55 -4.64 7.44
N ASP A 146 -4.45 -4.06 7.95
CA ASP A 146 -4.14 -4.06 9.39
C ASP A 146 -5.30 -3.45 10.19
N PHE A 147 -5.83 -2.30 9.74
CA PHE A 147 -6.96 -1.66 10.40
C PHE A 147 -8.23 -2.51 10.39
N LYS A 148 -8.59 -3.13 9.26
CA LYS A 148 -9.78 -4.00 9.18
C LYS A 148 -9.65 -5.22 10.10
N ILE A 149 -8.48 -5.87 10.13
CA ILE A 149 -8.22 -7.02 11.01
C ILE A 149 -8.24 -6.60 12.49
N GLU A 150 -7.52 -5.54 12.84
CA GLU A 150 -7.40 -5.08 14.23
C GLU A 150 -8.77 -4.67 14.78
N ARG A 151 -9.62 -4.01 13.98
CA ARG A 151 -10.97 -3.65 14.40
C ARG A 151 -11.82 -4.89 14.77
N ILE A 152 -11.68 -5.98 14.02
CA ILE A 152 -12.38 -7.25 14.33
C ILE A 152 -11.82 -7.85 15.62
N GLN A 153 -10.48 -7.91 15.75
CA GLN A 153 -9.80 -8.40 16.95
C GLN A 153 -10.22 -7.66 18.22
N VAL A 154 -10.23 -6.33 18.16
CA VAL A 154 -10.64 -5.46 19.27
C VAL A 154 -12.10 -5.69 19.65
N THR A 155 -12.97 -5.87 18.66
CA THR A 155 -14.40 -6.09 18.94
C THR A 155 -14.64 -7.41 19.65
N ILE A 156 -13.99 -8.51 19.22
CA ILE A 156 -14.10 -9.80 19.92
C ILE A 156 -13.43 -9.76 21.30
N ASP A 157 -12.33 -9.04 21.46
CA ASP A 157 -11.69 -8.83 22.77
C ASP A 157 -12.63 -8.11 23.75
N LEU A 158 -13.32 -7.07 23.29
CA LEU A 158 -14.31 -6.33 24.09
C LEU A 158 -15.47 -7.23 24.54
N LEU A 159 -15.96 -8.11 23.65
CA LEU A 159 -16.98 -9.12 24.01
C LEU A 159 -16.48 -10.08 25.09
N ASN A 160 -15.18 -10.40 25.11
CA ASN A 160 -14.54 -11.18 26.16
C ASN A 160 -14.14 -10.35 27.41
N GLY A 161 -14.54 -9.08 27.50
CA GLY A 161 -14.22 -8.20 28.63
C GLY A 161 -12.78 -7.68 28.66
N LYS A 162 -11.99 -7.88 27.60
CA LYS A 162 -10.61 -7.39 27.48
C LYS A 162 -10.61 -5.97 26.91
N LYS A 163 -10.06 -5.00 27.65
CA LYS A 163 -10.10 -3.57 27.27
C LYS A 163 -8.79 -3.00 26.72
N ASP A 164 -7.69 -3.73 26.86
CA ASP A 164 -6.36 -3.22 26.51
C ASP A 164 -6.20 -2.97 25.01
N SER A 165 -6.73 -3.87 24.17
CA SER A 165 -6.66 -3.74 22.72
C SER A 165 -7.44 -2.54 22.21
N GLU A 166 -8.60 -2.20 22.79
CA GLU A 166 -9.36 -0.99 22.44
C GLU A 166 -8.60 0.30 22.81
N ALA A 167 -7.91 0.32 23.96
CA ALA A 167 -7.09 1.46 24.35
C ALA A 167 -5.91 1.68 23.37
N VAL A 168 -5.26 0.59 22.95
CA VAL A 168 -4.21 0.64 21.92
C VAL A 168 -4.80 1.05 20.57
N PHE A 169 -5.96 0.53 20.20
CA PHE A 169 -6.63 0.83 18.93
C PHE A 169 -6.95 2.32 18.80
N LYS A 170 -7.50 2.96 19.84
CA LYS A 170 -7.75 4.41 19.84
C LYS A 170 -6.48 5.25 19.75
N LYS A 171 -5.37 4.78 20.30
CA LYS A 171 -4.07 5.47 20.20
C LYS A 171 -3.49 5.35 18.79
N SER A 172 -3.53 4.14 18.22
CA SER A 172 -3.01 3.85 16.88
C SER A 172 -3.88 4.47 15.78
N TYR A 173 -5.20 4.55 15.99
CA TYR A 173 -6.17 5.08 15.04
C TYR A 173 -7.11 6.11 15.70
N PRO A 174 -6.64 7.34 15.99
CA PRO A 174 -7.43 8.34 16.73
C PRO A 174 -8.74 8.75 16.05
N ASN A 175 -8.74 8.83 14.71
CA ASN A 175 -9.89 9.23 13.90
C ASN A 175 -10.32 8.07 12.98
N GLN A 176 -10.86 6.99 13.57
CA GLN A 176 -11.14 5.72 12.89
C GLN A 176 -12.00 5.86 11.62
N ILE A 177 -13.03 6.70 11.65
CA ILE A 177 -13.91 6.94 10.48
C ILE A 177 -13.15 7.61 9.34
N ILE A 178 -12.36 8.64 9.65
CA ILE A 178 -11.54 9.35 8.66
C ILE A 178 -10.44 8.42 8.13
N PHE A 179 -9.80 7.65 9.01
CA PHE A 179 -8.80 6.67 8.61
C PHE A 179 -9.40 5.64 7.64
N LYS A 180 -10.53 5.02 8.00
CA LYS A 180 -11.26 4.09 7.12
C LYS A 180 -11.51 4.71 5.75
N LYS A 181 -12.16 5.88 5.70
CA LYS A 181 -12.51 6.57 4.44
C LYS A 181 -11.27 6.89 3.60
N VAL A 182 -10.23 7.48 4.21
CA VAL A 182 -9.02 7.89 3.50
C VAL A 182 -8.26 6.68 2.98
N ARG A 183 -8.15 5.60 3.74
CA ARG A 183 -7.43 4.39 3.32
C ARG A 183 -8.19 3.61 2.25
N THR A 184 -9.50 3.46 2.37
CA THR A 184 -10.32 2.84 1.32
C THR A 184 -10.19 3.62 0.01
N ASN A 185 -10.33 4.95 0.02
CA ASN A 185 -10.25 5.77 -1.20
C ASN A 185 -8.86 5.72 -1.85
N LYS A 186 -7.81 5.79 -1.03
CA LYS A 186 -6.43 5.67 -1.53
C LYS A 186 -6.16 4.28 -2.08
N LEU A 187 -6.68 3.23 -1.43
CA LEU A 187 -6.52 1.85 -1.90
C LEU A 187 -7.19 1.68 -3.26
N GLN A 188 -8.43 2.15 -3.40
CA GLN A 188 -9.14 2.12 -4.68
C GLN A 188 -8.36 2.84 -5.78
N THR A 189 -7.80 4.02 -5.48
CA THR A 189 -6.97 4.75 -6.44
C THR A 189 -5.74 3.94 -6.85
N THR A 190 -5.03 3.31 -5.90
CA THR A 190 -3.87 2.47 -6.22
C THR A 190 -4.24 1.22 -7.02
N LEU A 191 -5.39 0.60 -6.75
CA LEU A 191 -5.91 -0.52 -7.53
C LEU A 191 -6.20 -0.10 -8.98
N ASN A 192 -6.82 1.07 -9.16
CA ASN A 192 -7.10 1.64 -10.48
C ASN A 192 -5.79 1.92 -11.25
N ASN A 193 -4.77 2.50 -10.60
CA ASN A 193 -3.47 2.76 -11.22
C ASN A 193 -2.76 1.46 -11.64
N LEU A 194 -2.85 0.42 -10.81
CA LEU A 194 -2.32 -0.92 -11.11
C LEU A 194 -3.18 -1.70 -12.12
N LYS A 195 -4.31 -1.14 -12.55
CA LYS A 195 -5.30 -1.77 -13.45
C LYS A 195 -5.86 -3.08 -12.89
N VAL A 196 -5.97 -3.18 -11.58
CA VAL A 196 -6.69 -4.26 -10.91
C VAL A 196 -8.17 -3.89 -10.95
N GLY A 197 -8.94 -4.54 -11.81
CA GLY A 197 -10.38 -4.31 -11.95
C GLY A 197 -11.17 -4.89 -10.77
N TYR A 198 -10.94 -4.36 -9.58
CA TYR A 198 -11.63 -4.67 -8.33
C TYR A 198 -12.08 -3.37 -7.68
N GLU A 199 -13.34 -3.32 -7.27
CA GLU A 199 -13.95 -2.20 -6.59
C GLU A 199 -14.24 -2.61 -5.16
N LEU A 200 -13.68 -1.88 -4.20
CA LEU A 200 -13.82 -2.19 -2.77
C LEU A 200 -15.28 -2.01 -2.35
N LEU A 201 -15.80 -2.89 -1.50
CA LEU A 201 -17.19 -2.83 -1.03
C LEU A 201 -17.55 -1.49 -0.39
N ASP A 202 -16.63 -0.93 0.40
CA ASP A 202 -16.80 0.36 1.07
C ASP A 202 -16.74 1.56 0.10
N SER A 203 -16.29 1.37 -1.15
CA SER A 203 -16.17 2.42 -2.17
C SER A 203 -17.39 2.54 -3.09
N GLN A 204 -18.32 1.59 -3.01
CA GLN A 204 -19.53 1.50 -3.84
C GLN A 204 -20.71 2.36 -3.33
N LYS A 205 -20.45 3.35 -2.49
CA LYS A 205 -21.47 4.19 -1.82
C LYS A 205 -21.37 5.66 -2.17
#